data_AF-A0A4R1BG98-F1
#
_entry.id   AF-A0A4R1BG98-F1
#
_cell.length_a   1.000
_cell.length_b   1.000
_cell.length_c   1.000
_cell.angle_alpha   90.00
_cell.angle_beta   90.00
_cell.angle_gamma   90.00
#
_symmetry.space_group_name_H-M   'P 1'
#
loop_
_entity.id
_entity.type
_entity.pdbx_description
1 polymer ?
#
loop_
_entity_poly.entity_id
_entity_poly.type
_entity_poly.pdbx_seq_one_letter_code
_entity_poly.pdbx_strand_id
1 'polypeptide(L)'
;MEWGFVVLTLLAAALAAGGVRVLGEHERGVVFRLGRLRGGVRGPGLTFLIPAVDRMFRVHVAPEELAIGEQNLPTRDGGLLCLSTGVRYRVADPIKSVSTVADARTSVRHASERGLRSLSARRNLEDFFERRDVLEGELQDMLSEALRPFGVAVMAATLHTVEIQKKPE
;
A
#
# COMPACT_ATOMS: atom_id res chain seq x y z
N MET A 1 11.42 -47.69 25.38
CA MET A 1 12.12 -47.10 24.21
C MET A 1 11.14 -46.77 23.08
N GLU A 2 10.19 -47.65 22.76
CA GLU A 2 9.28 -47.46 21.61
C GLU A 2 8.33 -46.26 21.73
N TRP A 3 7.76 -46.01 22.91
CA TRP A 3 6.91 -44.84 23.16
C TRP A 3 7.63 -43.50 22.94
N GLY A 4 8.93 -43.44 23.22
CA GLY A 4 9.74 -42.24 22.97
C GLY A 4 9.88 -41.95 21.47
N PHE A 5 10.05 -43.00 20.66
CA PHE A 5 10.12 -42.88 19.20
C PHE A 5 8.76 -42.45 18.62
N VAL A 6 7.66 -43.02 19.13
CA VAL A 6 6.30 -42.67 18.70
C VAL A 6 5.98 -41.20 19.02
N VAL A 7 6.28 -40.75 20.25
CA VAL A 7 6.08 -39.34 20.66
C VAL A 7 6.94 -38.39 19.83
N LEU A 8 8.22 -38.72 19.60
CA LEU A 8 9.11 -37.90 18.78
C LEU A 8 8.62 -37.79 17.32
N THR A 9 8.11 -38.89 16.76
CA THR A 9 7.61 -38.94 15.38
C THR A 9 6.32 -38.14 15.23
N LEU A 10 5.39 -38.26 16.18
CA LEU A 10 4.16 -37.44 16.21
C LEU A 10 4.45 -35.95 16.37
N LEU A 11 5.42 -35.61 17.23
CA LEU A 11 5.84 -34.21 17.43
C LEU A 11 6.48 -33.63 16.17
N ALA A 12 7.34 -34.40 15.49
CA ALA A 12 7.96 -33.99 14.24
C ALA A 12 6.92 -33.82 13.12
N ALA A 13 5.95 -34.73 13.02
CA ALA A 13 4.86 -34.65 12.06
C ALA A 13 3.95 -33.44 12.31
N ALA A 14 3.62 -33.16 13.57
CA ALA A 14 2.82 -31.98 13.94
C ALA A 14 3.54 -30.66 13.62
N LEU A 15 4.84 -30.58 13.88
CA LEU A 15 5.67 -29.42 13.50
C LEU A 15 5.77 -29.25 11.98
N ALA A 16 5.89 -30.35 11.23
CA ALA A 16 5.92 -30.30 9.77
C ALA A 16 4.57 -29.86 9.19
N ALA A 17 3.45 -30.40 9.71
CA ALA A 17 2.11 -30.03 9.26
C ALA A 17 1.78 -28.55 9.56
N GLY A 18 2.19 -28.03 10.72
CA GLY A 18 1.96 -26.63 11.10
C GLY A 18 2.80 -25.61 10.32
N GLY A 19 3.86 -26.06 9.63
CA GLY A 19 4.76 -25.23 8.86
C GLY A 19 4.32 -24.95 7.42
N VAL A 20 3.37 -25.72 6.90
CA VAL A 20 2.92 -25.60 5.51
C VAL A 20 1.99 -24.39 5.37
N ARG A 21 2.39 -23.41 4.57
CA ARG A 21 1.56 -22.27 4.16
C ARG A 21 1.46 -22.24 2.64
N VAL A 22 0.25 -22.01 2.14
CA VAL A 22 -0.01 -21.75 0.73
C VAL A 22 -0.15 -20.24 0.53
N LEU A 23 0.52 -19.71 -0.50
CA LEU A 23 0.38 -18.33 -0.95
C LEU A 23 -0.39 -18.29 -2.26
N GLY A 24 -1.30 -17.32 -2.39
CA GLY A 24 -1.95 -17.02 -3.66
C GLY A 24 -0.99 -16.41 -4.69
N GLU A 25 -1.38 -16.43 -5.96
CA GLU A 25 -0.58 -15.88 -7.07
C GLU A 25 -0.25 -14.39 -6.89
N HIS A 26 -1.24 -13.64 -6.39
CA HIS A 26 -1.19 -12.20 -6.10
C HIS A 26 -0.62 -11.88 -4.71
N GLU A 27 -0.16 -12.88 -3.98
CA GLU A 27 0.46 -12.70 -2.67
C GLU A 27 1.96 -12.93 -2.75
N ARG A 28 2.68 -12.21 -1.89
CA ARG A 28 4.09 -12.41 -1.63
C ARG A 28 4.32 -12.54 -0.14
N GLY A 29 5.14 -13.54 0.23
CA GLY A 29 5.43 -13.85 1.62
C GLY A 29 6.77 -13.27 2.02
N VAL A 30 6.77 -12.32 2.93
CA VAL A 30 8.00 -11.83 3.55
C VAL A 30 8.20 -12.60 4.86
N VAL A 31 9.29 -13.38 4.93
CA VAL A 31 9.57 -14.24 6.09
C VAL A 31 10.71 -13.65 6.91
N PHE A 32 10.42 -13.43 8.20
CA PHE A 32 11.40 -13.03 9.20
C PHE A 32 11.67 -14.21 10.13
N ARG A 33 12.95 -14.54 10.30
CA ARG A 33 13.41 -15.53 11.28
C ARG A 33 14.17 -14.79 12.38
N LEU A 34 13.67 -14.85 13.62
CA LEU A 34 14.29 -14.17 14.77
C LEU A 34 14.63 -12.68 14.49
N GLY A 35 13.73 -11.96 13.82
CA GLY A 35 13.91 -10.54 13.48
C GLY A 35 14.84 -10.25 12.31
N ARG A 36 15.41 -11.28 11.65
CA ARG A 36 16.22 -11.12 10.44
C ARG A 36 15.46 -11.59 9.21
N LEU A 37 15.59 -10.85 8.11
CA LEU A 37 15.04 -11.25 6.81
C LEU A 37 15.78 -12.52 6.34
N ARG A 38 15.07 -13.64 6.18
CA ARG A 38 15.68 -14.89 5.73
C ARG A 38 14.93 -15.47 4.54
N GLY A 39 15.65 -15.70 3.44
CA GLY A 39 15.11 -16.32 2.24
C GLY A 39 14.31 -15.39 1.33
N GLY A 40 14.43 -14.07 1.52
CA GLY A 40 13.86 -13.04 0.64
C GLY A 40 12.33 -13.07 0.55
N VAL A 41 11.82 -12.53 -0.56
CA VAL A 41 10.40 -12.60 -0.91
C VAL A 41 10.08 -14.00 -1.41
N ARG A 42 9.17 -14.71 -0.74
CA ARG A 42 8.64 -15.98 -1.22
C ARG A 42 7.58 -15.74 -2.29
N GLY A 43 7.78 -16.39 -3.43
CA GLY A 43 6.83 -16.44 -4.53
C GLY A 43 5.58 -17.27 -4.21
N PRO A 44 4.64 -17.37 -5.16
CA PRO A 44 3.39 -18.07 -4.97
C PRO A 44 3.62 -19.58 -4.86
N GLY A 45 2.70 -20.28 -4.18
CA GLY A 45 2.76 -21.73 -4.00
C GLY A 45 3.08 -22.17 -2.56
N LEU A 46 3.56 -23.41 -2.44
CA LEU A 46 3.76 -24.11 -1.18
C LEU A 46 5.07 -23.64 -0.52
N THR A 47 4.95 -22.95 0.61
CA THR A 47 6.09 -22.51 1.41
C THR A 47 6.09 -23.23 2.75
N PHE A 48 7.24 -23.82 3.09
CA PHE A 48 7.47 -24.40 4.41
C PHE A 48 8.11 -23.36 5.33
N LEU A 49 7.49 -23.17 6.49
CA LEU A 49 7.96 -22.30 7.56
C LEU A 49 8.20 -23.12 8.81
N ILE A 50 9.22 -22.76 9.58
CA ILE A 50 9.46 -23.39 10.88
C ILE A 50 8.51 -22.73 11.88
N PRO A 51 7.49 -23.46 12.39
CA PRO A 51 6.58 -22.91 13.39
C PRO A 51 7.39 -22.44 14.63
N ALA A 52 6.89 -21.40 15.30
CA ALA A 52 7.52 -20.68 16.42
C ALA A 52 8.73 -19.79 16.11
N VAL A 53 9.58 -20.12 15.13
CA VAL A 53 10.79 -19.33 14.82
C VAL A 53 10.58 -18.35 13.67
N ASP A 54 9.77 -18.75 12.68
CA ASP A 54 9.49 -17.95 11.49
C ASP A 54 8.17 -17.17 11.64
N ARG A 55 8.21 -15.87 11.33
CA ARG A 55 7.03 -15.02 11.14
C ARG A 55 6.90 -14.65 9.67
N MET A 56 5.71 -14.83 9.13
CA MET A 56 5.40 -14.52 7.73
C MET A 56 4.39 -13.40 7.65
N PHE A 57 4.72 -12.39 6.84
CA PHE A 57 3.80 -11.34 6.44
C PHE A 57 3.39 -11.59 5.00
N ARG A 58 2.08 -11.65 4.76
CA ARG A 58 1.51 -11.74 3.42
C ARG A 58 1.28 -10.33 2.90
N VAL A 59 1.75 -10.07 1.70
CA VAL A 59 1.62 -8.79 1.02
C VAL A 59 0.90 -9.02 -0.29
N HIS A 60 -0.21 -8.32 -0.49
CA HIS A 60 -0.88 -8.30 -1.79
C HIS A 60 -0.10 -7.41 -2.75
N VAL A 61 0.31 -7.97 -3.88
CA VAL A 61 1.08 -7.26 -4.92
C VAL A 61 0.23 -6.86 -6.13
N ALA A 62 -1.01 -7.32 -6.19
CA ALA A 62 -1.95 -6.90 -7.22
C ALA A 62 -2.26 -5.39 -7.08
N PRO A 63 -2.54 -4.70 -8.19
CA PRO A 63 -3.02 -3.33 -8.15
C PRO A 63 -4.33 -3.21 -7.36
N GLU A 64 -4.37 -2.25 -6.44
CA GLU A 64 -5.55 -1.87 -5.67
C GLU A 64 -5.87 -0.40 -5.94
N GLU A 65 -7.15 -0.05 -5.91
CA GLU A 65 -7.63 1.32 -6.00
C GLU A 65 -8.07 1.83 -4.63
N LEU A 66 -7.48 2.93 -4.18
CA LEU A 66 -7.81 3.59 -2.92
C LEU A 66 -8.59 4.86 -3.18
N ALA A 67 -9.85 4.89 -2.75
CA ALA A 67 -10.62 6.12 -2.67
C ALA A 67 -10.17 6.96 -1.47
N ILE A 68 -9.81 8.20 -1.76
CA ILE A 68 -9.53 9.24 -0.78
C ILE A 68 -10.82 10.05 -0.61
N GLY A 69 -11.22 10.23 0.65
CA GLY A 69 -12.43 10.96 0.98
C GLY A 69 -12.37 12.42 0.51
N GLU A 70 -13.54 13.02 0.44
CA GLU A 70 -13.71 14.41 0.02
C GLU A 70 -13.03 15.41 0.97
N GLN A 71 -12.41 16.44 0.40
CA GLN A 71 -11.74 17.50 1.13
C GLN A 71 -12.08 18.87 0.55
N ASN A 72 -12.48 19.79 1.43
CA ASN A 72 -12.61 21.20 1.09
C ASN A 72 -11.22 21.87 1.13
N LEU A 73 -10.73 22.27 -0.03
CA LEU A 73 -9.39 22.84 -0.19
C LEU A 73 -9.48 24.22 -0.84
N PRO A 74 -8.72 25.23 -0.33
CA PRO A 74 -8.60 26.50 -1.01
C PRO A 74 -7.69 26.38 -2.24
N THR A 75 -8.00 27.13 -3.29
CA THR A 75 -7.15 27.36 -4.46
C THR A 75 -6.29 28.60 -4.31
N ARG A 76 -5.31 28.73 -5.20
CA ARG A 76 -4.40 29.89 -5.26
C ARG A 76 -5.13 31.22 -5.46
N ASP A 77 -6.21 31.23 -6.21
CA ASP A 77 -7.04 32.39 -6.53
C ASP A 77 -8.10 32.70 -5.45
N GLY A 78 -8.09 31.97 -4.33
CA GLY A 78 -9.02 32.18 -3.22
C GLY A 78 -10.39 31.50 -3.39
N GLY A 79 -10.55 30.66 -4.42
CA GLY A 79 -11.68 29.73 -4.54
C GLY A 79 -11.63 28.61 -3.50
N LEU A 80 -12.76 27.92 -3.34
CA LEU A 80 -12.93 26.78 -2.44
C LEU A 80 -13.55 25.63 -3.24
N LEU A 81 -12.85 24.50 -3.32
CA LEU A 81 -13.34 23.32 -4.02
C LEU A 81 -13.37 22.09 -3.12
N CYS A 82 -14.38 21.26 -3.32
CA CYS A 82 -14.48 19.93 -2.74
C CYS A 82 -13.91 18.89 -3.72
N LEU A 83 -12.76 18.31 -3.38
CA LEU A 83 -12.07 17.29 -4.17
C LEU A 83 -12.08 15.94 -3.47
N SER A 84 -12.34 14.88 -4.24
CA SER A 84 -11.96 13.51 -3.93
C SER A 84 -10.97 12.99 -4.98
N THR A 85 -10.28 11.89 -4.70
CA THR A 85 -9.38 11.28 -5.67
C THR A 85 -9.32 9.77 -5.50
N GLY A 86 -9.20 9.05 -6.62
CA GLY A 86 -8.91 7.63 -6.66
C GLY A 86 -7.44 7.40 -6.99
N VAL A 87 -6.70 6.72 -6.12
CA VAL A 87 -5.29 6.39 -6.36
C VAL A 87 -5.16 4.90 -6.62
N ARG A 88 -4.71 4.54 -7.81
CA ARG A 88 -4.37 3.16 -8.17
C ARG A 88 -2.90 2.91 -7.87
N TYR A 89 -2.61 1.97 -7.00
CA TYR A 89 -1.26 1.66 -6.56
C TYR A 89 -1.05 0.15 -6.44
N ARG A 90 0.21 -0.28 -6.39
CA ARG A 90 0.59 -1.65 -6.06
C ARG A 90 1.84 -1.67 -5.21
N VAL A 91 2.02 -2.73 -4.42
CA VAL A 91 3.30 -2.95 -3.74
C VAL A 91 4.32 -3.46 -4.75
N ALA A 92 5.36 -2.67 -4.99
CA ALA A 92 6.46 -3.03 -5.88
C ALA A 92 7.57 -3.79 -5.14
N ASP A 93 7.84 -3.42 -3.89
CA ASP A 93 8.84 -4.07 -3.03
C ASP A 93 8.17 -4.52 -1.71
N PRO A 94 7.81 -5.80 -1.60
CA PRO A 94 7.20 -6.36 -0.39
C PRO A 94 8.08 -6.25 0.85
N ILE A 95 9.41 -6.29 0.68
CA ILE A 95 10.34 -6.20 1.82
C ILE A 95 10.25 -4.80 2.41
N LYS A 96 10.39 -3.76 1.57
CA LYS A 96 10.26 -2.36 2.00
C LYS A 96 8.89 -2.06 2.58
N SER A 97 7.83 -2.59 1.97
CA SER A 97 6.47 -2.38 2.44
C SER A 97 6.24 -2.92 3.85
N VAL A 98 6.87 -4.05 4.21
CA VAL A 98 6.72 -4.64 5.56
C VAL A 98 7.73 -4.06 6.56
N SER A 99 8.92 -3.66 6.10
CA SER A 99 9.96 -3.13 7.00
C SER A 99 9.76 -1.66 7.37
N THR A 100 9.26 -0.86 6.44
CA THR A 100 9.23 0.60 6.57
C THR A 100 7.88 1.09 7.07
N VAL A 101 6.81 0.30 6.90
CA VAL A 101 5.43 0.76 7.07
C VAL A 101 4.62 -0.23 7.89
N ALA A 102 3.83 0.31 8.81
CA ALA A 102 2.81 -0.45 9.54
C ALA A 102 1.58 -0.75 8.65
N ASP A 103 1.20 0.17 7.75
CA ASP A 103 0.11 0.00 6.77
C ASP A 103 0.31 0.87 5.50
N ALA A 104 0.51 0.23 4.35
CA ALA A 104 0.73 0.88 3.06
C ALA A 104 -0.47 1.73 2.62
N ARG A 105 -1.69 1.25 2.89
CA ARG A 105 -2.93 1.93 2.53
C ARG A 105 -3.05 3.27 3.26
N THR A 106 -2.69 3.29 4.53
CA THR A 106 -2.67 4.50 5.35
C THR A 106 -1.60 5.49 4.88
N SER A 107 -0.40 5.01 4.52
CA SER A 107 0.64 5.87 3.95
C SER A 107 0.23 6.49 2.62
N VAL A 108 -0.40 5.72 1.72
CA VAL A 108 -0.95 6.22 0.45
C VAL A 108 -2.02 7.27 0.72
N ARG A 109 -2.93 7.02 1.68
CA ARG A 109 -3.96 7.99 2.08
C ARG A 109 -3.33 9.32 2.47
N HIS A 110 -2.44 9.33 3.46
CA HIS A 110 -1.82 10.56 3.93
C HIS A 110 -0.96 11.26 2.87
N ALA A 111 -0.27 10.51 2.01
CA ALA A 111 0.46 11.10 0.88
C ALA A 111 -0.50 11.80 -0.08
N SER A 112 -1.65 11.19 -0.38
CA SER A 112 -2.70 11.74 -1.25
C SER A 112 -3.31 13.00 -0.66
N GLU A 113 -3.66 13.00 0.62
CA GLU A 113 -4.22 14.18 1.32
C GLU A 113 -3.25 15.37 1.30
N ARG A 114 -1.95 15.12 1.53
CA ARG A 114 -0.90 16.16 1.42
C ARG A 114 -0.71 16.62 -0.02
N GLY A 115 -0.71 15.69 -0.97
CA GLY A 115 -0.58 15.96 -2.39
C GLY A 115 -1.71 16.87 -2.90
N LEU A 116 -2.97 16.52 -2.60
CA LEU A 116 -4.14 17.32 -2.93
C LEU A 116 -4.05 18.74 -2.37
N ARG A 117 -3.74 18.88 -1.08
CA ARG A 117 -3.59 20.19 -0.43
C ARG A 117 -2.48 21.03 -1.07
N SER A 118 -1.38 20.40 -1.47
CA SER A 118 -0.25 21.09 -2.11
C SER A 118 -0.56 21.46 -3.55
N LEU A 119 -1.31 20.63 -4.29
CA LEU A 119 -1.74 20.88 -5.65
C LEU A 119 -2.75 22.03 -5.70
N SER A 120 -3.78 21.99 -4.85
CA SER A 120 -4.81 23.04 -4.79
C SER A 120 -4.22 24.41 -4.44
N ALA A 121 -3.29 24.46 -3.48
CA ALA A 121 -2.66 25.71 -3.06
C ALA A 121 -1.82 26.39 -4.16
N ARG A 122 -1.39 25.64 -5.19
CA ARG A 122 -0.53 26.14 -6.28
C ARG A 122 -1.28 26.42 -7.57
N ARG A 123 -2.51 25.92 -7.70
CA ARG A 123 -3.33 25.97 -8.92
C ARG A 123 -4.56 26.83 -8.74
N ASN A 124 -5.04 27.39 -9.85
CA ASN A 124 -6.28 28.15 -9.85
C ASN A 124 -7.47 27.19 -9.96
N LEU A 125 -8.67 27.66 -9.62
CA LEU A 125 -9.87 26.82 -9.66
C LEU A 125 -10.14 26.27 -11.07
N GLU A 126 -9.94 27.11 -12.09
CA GLU A 126 -10.17 26.79 -13.51
C GLU A 126 -9.28 25.64 -14.01
N ASP A 127 -8.04 25.53 -13.50
CA ASP A 127 -7.10 24.47 -13.89
C ASP A 127 -7.67 23.07 -13.60
N PHE A 128 -8.48 22.92 -12.55
CA PHE A 128 -9.10 21.64 -12.18
C PHE A 128 -10.20 21.18 -13.14
N PHE A 129 -10.69 22.06 -14.01
CA PHE A 129 -11.66 21.75 -15.04
C PHE A 129 -11.02 21.65 -16.42
N GLU A 130 -10.11 22.57 -16.75
CA GLU A 130 -9.50 22.66 -18.09
C GLU A 130 -8.28 21.75 -18.27
N ARG A 131 -7.49 21.55 -17.21
CA ARG A 131 -6.15 20.92 -17.29
C ARG A 131 -6.03 19.69 -16.40
N ARG A 132 -7.15 18.99 -16.21
CA ARG A 132 -7.24 17.86 -15.29
C ARG A 132 -6.19 16.78 -15.55
N ASP A 133 -5.97 16.38 -16.80
CA ASP A 133 -4.98 15.35 -17.15
C ASP A 133 -3.55 15.73 -16.72
N VAL A 134 -3.21 17.03 -16.83
CA VAL A 134 -1.91 17.55 -16.39
C VAL A 134 -1.80 17.49 -14.88
N LEU A 135 -2.86 17.87 -14.16
CA LEU A 135 -2.90 17.83 -12.70
C LEU A 135 -2.88 16.41 -12.14
N GLU A 136 -3.55 15.47 -12.80
CA GLU A 136 -3.51 14.03 -12.47
C GLU A 136 -2.10 13.47 -12.63
N GLY A 137 -1.39 13.83 -13.71
CA GLY A 137 0.02 13.48 -13.91
C GLY A 137 0.94 14.06 -12.83
N GLU A 138 0.80 15.35 -12.52
CA GLU A 138 1.58 16.00 -11.46
C GLU A 138 1.32 15.36 -10.08
N LEU A 139 0.06 15.03 -9.78
CA LEU A 139 -0.28 14.33 -8.54
C LEU A 139 0.34 12.95 -8.50
N GLN A 140 0.26 12.19 -9.59
CA GLN A 140 0.89 10.88 -9.70
C GLN A 140 2.40 10.95 -9.44
N ASP A 141 3.10 11.93 -10.01
CA ASP A 141 4.54 12.09 -9.82
C ASP A 141 4.89 12.43 -8.36
N MET A 142 4.15 13.38 -7.76
CA MET A 142 4.33 13.73 -6.35
C MET A 142 4.11 12.53 -5.42
N LEU A 143 3.08 11.73 -5.68
CA LEU A 143 2.80 10.53 -4.89
C LEU A 143 3.83 9.44 -5.12
N SER A 144 4.30 9.25 -6.35
CA SER A 144 5.34 8.28 -6.68
C SER A 144 6.64 8.57 -5.94
N GLU A 145 7.06 9.84 -5.90
CA GLU A 145 8.26 10.26 -5.16
C GLU A 145 8.09 10.04 -3.65
N ALA A 146 6.95 10.45 -3.09
CA ALA A 146 6.69 10.32 -1.66
C ALA A 146 6.56 8.86 -1.20
N LEU A 147 6.07 7.96 -2.07
CA LEU A 147 5.77 6.57 -1.72
C LEU A 147 6.87 5.57 -2.09
N ARG A 148 7.85 5.97 -2.92
CA ARG A 148 9.00 5.13 -3.29
C ARG A 148 9.77 4.54 -2.09
N PRO A 149 10.05 5.28 -0.99
CA PRO A 149 10.72 4.73 0.18
C PRO A 149 9.95 3.59 0.85
N PHE A 150 8.62 3.56 0.69
CA PHE A 150 7.73 2.56 1.26
C PHE A 150 7.56 1.32 0.36
N GLY A 151 8.22 1.27 -0.80
CA GLY A 151 8.09 0.15 -1.73
C GLY A 151 6.75 0.10 -2.47
N VAL A 152 6.02 1.21 -2.50
CA VAL A 152 4.74 1.35 -3.20
C VAL A 152 4.96 2.06 -4.54
N ALA A 153 4.39 1.50 -5.61
CA ALA A 153 4.35 2.11 -6.93
C ALA A 153 2.95 2.64 -7.23
N VAL A 154 2.85 3.92 -7.53
CA VAL A 154 1.61 4.56 -7.98
C VAL A 154 1.47 4.35 -9.49
N MET A 155 0.31 3.89 -9.92
CA MET A 155 0.02 3.62 -11.33
C MET A 155 -0.80 4.73 -11.97
N ALA A 156 -1.74 5.31 -11.22
CA ALA A 156 -2.56 6.42 -11.66
C ALA A 156 -3.14 7.16 -10.45
N ALA A 157 -3.39 8.45 -10.61
CA ALA A 157 -4.14 9.27 -9.66
C ALA A 157 -5.26 10.01 -10.42
N THR A 158 -6.51 9.68 -10.12
CA THR A 158 -7.69 10.24 -10.79
C THR A 158 -8.35 11.28 -9.89
N LEU A 159 -8.53 12.50 -10.37
CA LEU A 159 -9.15 13.60 -9.62
C LEU A 159 -10.67 13.58 -9.80
N HIS A 160 -11.44 13.48 -8.72
CA HIS A 160 -12.89 13.55 -8.78
C HIS A 160 -13.35 14.87 -8.11
N THR A 161 -13.87 15.79 -8.92
CA THR A 161 -14.39 17.07 -8.40
C THR A 161 -15.87 16.92 -8.05
N VAL A 162 -16.24 17.31 -6.84
CA VAL A 162 -17.60 17.08 -6.32
C VAL A 162 -18.44 18.36 -6.35
N GLU A 163 -17.90 19.49 -5.88
CA GLU A 163 -18.68 20.73 -5.78
C GLU A 163 -17.78 21.98 -5.69
N ILE A 164 -18.21 23.08 -6.31
CA ILE A 164 -17.57 24.41 -6.17
C ILE A 164 -18.39 25.20 -5.16
N GLN A 165 -17.85 25.44 -3.97
CA GLN A 165 -18.43 26.39 -3.02
C GLN A 165 -17.80 27.75 -3.31
N LYS A 166 -18.42 28.52 -4.20
CA LYS A 166 -18.03 29.92 -4.45
C LYS A 166 -18.15 30.67 -3.11
N LYS A 167 -17.07 31.34 -2.71
CA LYS A 167 -16.95 32.08 -1.44
C LYS A 167 -18.19 32.95 -1.18
N PRO A 168 -18.76 32.99 0.06
CA PRO A 168 -19.73 34.01 0.41
C PRO A 168 -19.06 35.37 0.33
N GLU A 169 -19.76 36.29 -0.32
CA GLU A 169 -19.46 37.72 -0.47
C GLU A 169 -19.04 38.43 0.82
#